data_AF-D2BI36-F1
#
_entry.id   AF-D2BI36-F1
#
_cell.length_a   1.000
_cell.length_b   1.000
_cell.length_c   1.000
_cell.angle_alpha   90.00
_cell.angle_beta   90.00
_cell.angle_gamma   90.00
#
_symmetry.space_group_name_H-M   'P 1'
#
loop_
_entity.id
_entity.type
_entity.pdbx_description
1 polymer ?
#
loop_
_entity_poly.entity_id
_entity_poly.type
_entity_poly.pdbx_seq_one_letter_code
_entity_poly.pdbx_strand_id
1 'polypeptide(L)'
;MKDQLTLQTPRLELIPANADMLNCEIQEQKQLGQLLEAEIPANWPPEGYGCETLKRLLTKYEASKFKTGYLNWYIILNQSSTHRQLIGEAGFKGEPTSEGRMEIDYSILAHYQHHGYAMEAVHSLIGWILQDQDVKEIIAQTYPESIAAQKLLVKIGFSASGKGMEQGTILFVLPREDYKTELPVTTEGEKNVKEDLKANSRKAAESFGDMLAAFGSAVSEIFNDPSLKEKAKEFGKSVSSSAEAVTNRFKDEEIKVKFKEVGDAAQIFGKNVSNIFKDDKKESKTTDAED
;
A
#
# COMPACT_ATOMS: atom_id res chain seq x y z
N MET A 1 -27.86 16.37 23.22
CA MET A 1 -26.57 15.98 22.63
C MET A 1 -26.90 15.34 21.30
N LYS A 2 -26.37 15.85 20.17
CA LYS A 2 -26.56 15.17 18.88
C LYS A 2 -25.81 13.86 18.97
N ASP A 3 -26.44 12.75 18.57
CA ASP A 3 -25.76 11.46 18.43
C ASP A 3 -24.53 11.67 17.54
N GLN A 4 -23.35 11.63 18.15
CA GLN A 4 -22.10 11.79 17.44
C GLN A 4 -21.81 10.47 16.75
N LEU A 5 -21.52 10.50 15.44
CA LEU A 5 -21.12 9.32 14.70
C LEU A 5 -19.88 8.71 15.37
N THR A 6 -19.96 7.45 15.74
CA THR A 6 -18.84 6.69 16.31
C THR A 6 -18.97 5.24 15.85
N LEU A 7 -17.87 4.63 15.43
CA LEU A 7 -17.83 3.20 15.15
C LEU A 7 -17.24 2.47 16.35
N GLN A 8 -17.95 1.44 16.79
CA GLN A 8 -17.53 0.60 17.92
C GLN A 8 -17.13 -0.76 17.38
N THR A 9 -15.95 -1.21 17.76
CA THR A 9 -15.42 -2.55 17.44
C THR A 9 -15.14 -3.29 18.76
N PRO A 10 -14.76 -4.58 18.75
CA PRO A 10 -14.48 -5.31 19.99
C PRO A 10 -13.46 -4.65 20.91
N ARG A 11 -12.50 -3.88 20.37
CA ARG A 11 -11.42 -3.25 21.14
C ARG A 11 -11.30 -1.74 20.92
N LEU A 12 -11.91 -1.19 19.89
CA LEU A 12 -11.68 0.19 19.44
C LEU A 12 -12.97 1.00 19.38
N GLU A 13 -12.80 2.30 19.56
CA GLU A 13 -13.78 3.31 19.17
C GLU A 13 -13.14 4.17 18.09
N LEU A 14 -13.83 4.37 16.97
CA LEU A 14 -13.40 5.28 15.93
C LEU A 14 -14.30 6.51 15.96
N ILE A 15 -13.69 7.69 16.12
CA ILE A 15 -14.38 8.97 16.23
C ILE A 15 -13.98 9.84 15.04
N PRO A 16 -14.91 10.30 14.20
CA PRO A 16 -14.58 11.14 13.05
C PRO A 16 -14.08 12.50 13.57
N ALA A 17 -12.97 12.96 13.01
CA ALA A 17 -12.44 14.27 13.33
C ALA A 17 -13.42 15.37 12.93
N ASN A 18 -13.34 16.51 13.61
CA ASN A 18 -14.00 17.74 13.23
C ASN A 18 -13.00 18.90 13.34
N ALA A 19 -13.42 20.10 12.90
CA ALA A 19 -12.55 21.27 12.88
C ALA A 19 -12.03 21.64 14.29
N ASP A 20 -12.85 21.51 15.33
CA ASP A 20 -12.44 21.82 16.70
C ASP A 20 -11.36 20.87 17.20
N MET A 21 -11.52 19.56 16.96
CA MET A 21 -10.54 18.54 17.33
C MET A 21 -9.21 18.76 16.60
N LEU A 22 -9.24 19.03 15.29
CA LEU A 22 -8.03 19.30 14.51
C LEU A 22 -7.31 20.57 14.96
N ASN A 23 -8.07 21.62 15.30
CA ASN A 23 -7.51 22.84 15.90
C ASN A 23 -6.84 22.54 17.24
N CYS A 24 -7.49 21.76 18.11
CA CYS A 24 -6.90 21.33 19.37
C CYS A 24 -5.63 20.50 19.15
N GLU A 25 -5.61 19.60 18.16
CA GLU A 25 -4.40 18.81 17.87
C GLU A 25 -3.21 19.68 17.42
N ILE A 26 -3.47 20.70 16.61
CA ILE A 26 -2.45 21.62 16.10
C ILE A 26 -1.92 22.56 17.19
N GLN A 27 -2.79 23.05 18.08
CA GLN A 27 -2.48 24.13 19.03
C GLN A 27 -2.24 23.64 20.46
N GLU A 28 -3.08 22.74 20.97
CA GLU A 28 -3.08 22.31 22.37
C GLU A 28 -3.63 20.87 22.55
N GLN A 29 -2.77 19.86 22.36
CA GLN A 29 -3.13 18.44 22.43
C GLN A 29 -3.86 18.05 23.74
N LYS A 30 -3.66 18.78 24.84
CA LYS A 30 -4.38 18.53 26.09
C LYS A 30 -5.90 18.72 25.93
N GLN A 31 -6.33 19.71 25.15
CA GLN A 31 -7.75 19.94 24.86
C GLN A 31 -8.31 18.85 23.95
N LEU A 32 -7.50 18.31 23.03
CA LEU A 32 -7.90 17.16 22.21
C LEU A 32 -8.27 15.95 23.09
N GLY A 33 -7.48 15.67 24.12
CA GLY A 33 -7.79 14.60 25.08
C GLY A 33 -9.11 14.80 25.84
N GLN A 34 -9.49 16.06 26.11
CA GLN A 34 -10.78 16.37 26.72
C GLN A 34 -11.94 16.15 25.75
N LEU A 35 -11.80 16.58 24.49
CA LEU A 35 -12.82 16.38 23.45
C LEU A 35 -13.02 14.91 23.08
N LEU A 36 -11.94 14.14 23.08
CA LEU A 36 -11.97 12.70 22.82
C LEU A 36 -12.32 11.89 24.07
N GLU A 37 -12.30 12.49 25.27
CA GLU A 37 -12.37 11.81 26.56
C GLU A 37 -11.35 10.65 26.68
N ALA A 38 -10.14 10.87 26.15
CA ALA A 38 -9.09 9.87 26.03
C ALA A 38 -7.73 10.45 26.41
N GLU A 39 -6.86 9.61 26.94
CA GLU A 39 -5.45 9.96 27.14
C GLU A 39 -4.75 10.13 25.79
N ILE A 40 -3.98 11.21 25.66
CA ILE A 40 -3.12 11.46 24.50
C ILE A 40 -1.69 11.05 24.87
N PRO A 41 -1.12 10.01 24.22
CA PRO A 41 0.25 9.60 24.50
C PRO A 41 1.25 10.71 24.20
N ALA A 42 2.34 10.78 24.98
CA ALA A 42 3.36 11.83 24.81
C ALA A 42 4.08 11.81 23.45
N ASN A 43 4.05 10.68 22.74
CA ASN A 43 4.61 10.50 21.40
C ASN A 43 3.57 10.70 20.28
N TRP A 44 2.42 11.32 20.58
CA TRP A 44 1.44 11.72 19.59
C TRP A 44 1.93 12.94 18.78
N PRO A 45 1.73 13.00 17.45
CA PRO A 45 0.96 12.09 16.59
C PRO A 45 1.78 10.92 15.98
N PRO A 46 1.11 9.92 15.37
CA PRO A 46 1.77 8.89 14.57
C PRO A 46 2.59 9.47 13.40
N GLU A 47 3.56 8.69 12.91
CA GLU A 47 4.38 9.09 11.77
C GLU A 47 3.50 9.40 10.53
N GLY A 48 3.86 10.47 9.80
CA GLY A 48 3.11 10.98 8.65
C GLY A 48 2.08 12.07 8.98
N TYR A 49 1.67 12.22 10.24
CA TYR A 49 0.65 13.16 10.70
C TYR A 49 1.23 14.40 11.38
N GLY A 50 2.32 14.94 10.82
CA GLY A 50 2.92 16.18 11.31
C GLY A 50 1.99 17.39 11.15
N CYS A 51 2.37 18.51 11.78
CA CYS A 51 1.60 19.76 11.81
C CYS A 51 1.11 20.24 10.43
N GLU A 52 1.92 20.11 9.38
CA GLU A 52 1.53 20.51 8.01
C GLU A 52 0.45 19.59 7.39
N THR A 53 0.49 18.29 7.69
CA THR A 53 -0.56 17.34 7.29
C THR A 53 -1.88 17.72 7.96
N LEU A 54 -1.85 18.02 9.27
CA LEU A 54 -3.03 18.42 10.04
C LEU A 54 -3.61 19.75 9.57
N LYS A 55 -2.77 20.76 9.28
CA LYS A 55 -3.23 22.04 8.71
C LYS A 55 -3.92 21.84 7.36
N ARG A 56 -3.36 21.01 6.47
CA ARG A 56 -3.98 20.69 5.19
C ARG A 56 -5.32 19.99 5.37
N LEU A 57 -5.42 19.09 6.35
CA LEU A 57 -6.66 18.42 6.70
C LEU A 57 -7.70 19.40 7.25
N LEU A 58 -7.31 20.31 8.15
CA LEU A 58 -8.16 21.37 8.68
C LEU A 58 -8.67 22.29 7.56
N THR A 59 -7.79 22.73 6.66
CA THR A 59 -8.19 23.53 5.49
C THR A 59 -9.21 22.76 4.64
N LYS A 60 -9.05 21.44 4.44
CA LYS A 60 -10.06 20.63 3.76
C LYS A 60 -11.37 20.64 4.53
N TYR A 61 -11.37 20.43 5.84
CA TYR A 61 -12.58 20.47 6.68
C TYR A 61 -13.30 21.81 6.62
N GLU A 62 -12.58 22.93 6.64
CA GLU A 62 -13.15 24.28 6.60
C GLU A 62 -13.64 24.68 5.20
N ALA A 63 -12.90 24.28 4.16
CA ALA A 63 -13.22 24.64 2.78
C ALA A 63 -14.32 23.77 2.16
N SER A 64 -14.56 22.57 2.69
CA SER A 64 -15.48 21.61 2.12
C SER A 64 -16.73 21.42 2.98
N LYS A 65 -17.83 21.01 2.34
CA LYS A 65 -19.03 20.51 3.01
C LYS A 65 -19.06 18.98 3.00
N PHE A 66 -17.90 18.34 3.19
CA PHE A 66 -17.87 16.88 3.18
C PHE A 66 -18.80 16.34 4.25
N LYS A 67 -19.47 15.23 3.90
CA LYS A 67 -20.22 14.44 4.88
C LYS A 67 -19.31 14.03 6.04
N THR A 68 -19.82 14.08 7.27
CA THR A 68 -19.09 13.60 8.46
C THR A 68 -18.64 12.16 8.25
N GLY A 69 -17.37 11.88 8.54
CA GLY A 69 -16.76 10.55 8.41
C GLY A 69 -16.08 10.27 7.07
N TYR A 70 -16.14 11.19 6.09
CA TYR A 70 -15.46 11.05 4.79
C TYR A 70 -14.04 11.62 4.80
N LEU A 71 -13.55 11.98 5.98
CA LEU A 71 -12.19 12.43 6.23
C LEU A 71 -11.58 11.60 7.38
N ASN A 72 -10.68 12.20 8.17
CA ASN A 72 -9.91 11.53 9.22
C ASN A 72 -10.78 11.07 10.39
N TRP A 73 -10.37 9.98 11.01
CA TRP A 73 -10.92 9.42 12.25
C TRP A 73 -9.80 9.15 13.24
N TYR A 74 -10.07 9.45 14.50
CA TYR A 74 -9.24 9.06 15.63
C TYR A 74 -9.57 7.63 16.06
N ILE A 75 -8.55 6.83 16.33
CA ILE A 75 -8.65 5.45 16.80
C ILE A 75 -8.36 5.42 18.29
N ILE A 76 -9.39 5.18 19.09
CA ILE A 76 -9.31 5.04 20.54
C ILE A 76 -9.28 3.57 20.90
N LEU A 77 -8.26 3.13 21.64
CA LEU A 77 -8.25 1.83 22.29
C LEU A 77 -9.11 1.90 23.56
N ASN A 78 -10.12 1.02 23.64
CA ASN A 78 -11.00 0.94 24.81
C ASN A 78 -11.24 -0.53 25.22
N GLN A 79 -10.31 -1.09 26.01
CA GLN A 79 -10.39 -2.48 26.47
C GLN A 79 -11.14 -2.67 27.80
N SER A 80 -11.30 -1.61 28.60
CA SER A 80 -11.87 -1.74 29.95
C SER A 80 -12.82 -0.60 30.35
N SER A 81 -13.25 0.28 29.44
CA SER A 81 -14.06 1.49 29.68
C SER A 81 -13.44 2.54 30.62
N THR A 82 -12.38 2.19 31.35
CA THR A 82 -11.71 3.03 32.35
C THR A 82 -10.41 3.64 31.86
N HIS A 83 -9.85 3.13 30.76
CA HIS A 83 -8.59 3.59 30.17
C HIS A 83 -8.78 3.68 28.65
N ARG A 84 -9.26 4.84 28.20
CA ARG A 84 -9.39 5.18 26.78
C ARG A 84 -8.11 5.88 26.34
N GLN A 85 -7.44 5.35 25.33
CA GLN A 85 -6.17 5.90 24.85
C GLN A 85 -6.24 6.14 23.35
N LEU A 86 -5.76 7.29 22.89
CA LEU A 86 -5.63 7.58 21.48
C LEU A 86 -4.40 6.86 20.90
N ILE A 87 -4.61 5.92 19.99
CA ILE A 87 -3.55 5.00 19.52
C ILE A 87 -3.19 5.16 18.04
N GLY A 88 -4.01 5.87 17.28
CA GLY A 88 -3.72 6.14 15.88
C GLY A 88 -4.85 6.86 15.17
N GLU A 89 -4.72 6.96 13.86
CA GLU A 89 -5.67 7.62 12.97
C GLU A 89 -5.90 6.75 11.74
N ALA A 90 -7.08 6.86 11.17
CA ALA A 90 -7.42 6.28 9.88
C ALA A 90 -8.54 7.10 9.24
N GLY A 91 -8.65 7.08 7.92
CA GLY A 91 -9.76 7.78 7.30
C GLY A 91 -9.65 7.82 5.80
N PHE A 92 -10.47 8.67 5.22
CA PHE A 92 -10.51 8.87 3.78
C PHE A 92 -9.95 10.22 3.39
N LYS A 93 -9.52 10.36 2.13
CA LYS A 93 -8.97 11.63 1.62
C LYS A 93 -10.03 12.61 1.07
N GLY A 94 -11.32 12.27 1.16
CA GLY A 94 -12.47 13.08 0.73
C GLY A 94 -13.67 12.22 0.32
N GLU A 95 -14.67 12.85 -0.32
CA GLU A 95 -15.81 12.16 -0.92
C GLU A 95 -15.45 11.26 -2.11
N PRO A 96 -16.32 10.31 -2.50
CA PRO A 96 -16.10 9.47 -3.67
C PRO A 96 -15.89 10.34 -4.92
N THR A 97 -14.94 9.94 -5.77
CA THR A 97 -14.79 10.57 -7.09
C THR A 97 -16.04 10.32 -7.95
N SER A 98 -16.12 10.93 -9.13
CA SER A 98 -17.17 10.64 -10.11
C SER A 98 -17.23 9.17 -10.57
N GLU A 99 -16.14 8.43 -10.37
CA GLU A 99 -16.04 6.99 -10.66
C GLU A 99 -16.38 6.13 -9.42
N GLY A 100 -16.69 6.74 -8.28
CA GLY A 100 -16.99 6.04 -7.02
C GLY A 100 -15.76 5.55 -6.27
N ARG A 101 -14.57 6.09 -6.56
CA ARG A 101 -13.31 5.74 -5.89
C ARG A 101 -13.12 6.55 -4.62
N MET A 102 -12.69 5.90 -3.54
CA MET A 102 -12.22 6.58 -2.32
C MET A 102 -10.85 6.06 -1.91
N GLU A 103 -9.98 6.95 -1.43
CA GLU A 103 -8.68 6.55 -0.88
C GLU A 103 -8.72 6.49 0.64
N ILE A 104 -8.29 5.37 1.21
CA ILE A 104 -8.13 5.16 2.66
C ILE A 104 -6.66 5.27 3.06
N ASP A 105 -6.41 5.93 4.19
CA ASP A 105 -5.12 5.96 4.88
C ASP A 105 -5.27 5.60 6.36
N TYR A 106 -4.15 5.21 6.99
CA TYR A 106 -4.08 4.92 8.41
C TYR A 106 -2.65 4.99 8.95
N SER A 107 -2.52 5.30 10.23
CA SER A 107 -1.26 5.19 10.97
C SER A 107 -1.54 4.88 12.44
N ILE A 108 -0.76 3.95 13.01
CA ILE A 108 -0.86 3.53 14.41
C ILE A 108 0.48 3.86 15.08
N LEU A 109 0.42 4.43 16.28
CA LEU A 109 1.59 4.66 17.12
C LEU A 109 2.41 3.37 17.29
N ALA A 110 3.73 3.47 17.17
CA ALA A 110 4.64 2.32 17.11
C ALA A 110 4.39 1.25 18.20
N HIS A 111 4.13 1.68 19.44
CA HIS A 111 3.87 0.78 20.57
C HIS A 111 2.62 -0.12 20.39
N TYR A 112 1.63 0.34 19.62
CA TYR A 112 0.37 -0.37 19.39
C TYR A 112 0.34 -1.15 18.07
N GLN A 113 1.41 -1.11 17.27
CA GLN A 113 1.52 -1.88 16.04
C GLN A 113 1.60 -3.38 16.32
N HIS A 114 1.31 -4.21 15.32
CA HIS A 114 1.33 -5.69 15.41
C HIS A 114 0.33 -6.36 16.37
N HIS A 115 -0.59 -5.59 16.97
CA HIS A 115 -1.69 -6.12 17.81
C HIS A 115 -3.02 -6.30 17.04
N GLY A 116 -3.02 -6.02 15.74
CA GLY A 116 -4.20 -6.12 14.88
C GLY A 116 -5.15 -4.91 14.94
N TYR A 117 -4.80 -3.83 15.63
CA TYR A 117 -5.66 -2.64 15.74
C TYR A 117 -5.88 -1.93 14.39
N ALA A 118 -4.83 -1.77 13.58
CA ALA A 118 -4.97 -1.20 12.24
C ALA A 118 -5.94 -2.02 11.37
N MET A 119 -5.87 -3.36 11.45
CA MET A 119 -6.75 -4.26 10.70
C MET A 119 -8.21 -4.05 11.10
N GLU A 120 -8.47 -4.03 12.40
CA GLU A 120 -9.80 -3.82 12.97
C GLU A 120 -10.38 -2.46 12.60
N ALA A 121 -9.58 -1.39 12.72
CA ALA A 121 -9.99 -0.04 12.37
C ALA A 121 -10.29 0.12 10.87
N VAL A 122 -9.36 -0.28 10.00
CA VAL A 122 -9.50 -0.15 8.54
C VAL A 122 -10.67 -0.98 8.03
N HIS A 123 -10.82 -2.22 8.51
CA HIS A 123 -11.93 -3.08 8.12
C HIS A 123 -13.29 -2.50 8.55
N SER A 124 -13.38 -1.96 9.77
CA SER A 124 -14.59 -1.29 10.27
C SER A 124 -14.96 -0.04 9.45
N LEU A 125 -13.97 0.78 9.09
CA LEU A 125 -14.18 1.98 8.27
C LEU A 125 -14.67 1.61 6.86
N ILE A 126 -14.08 0.58 6.24
CA ILE A 126 -14.50 0.10 4.93
C ILE A 126 -15.95 -0.41 5.00
N GLY A 127 -16.29 -1.20 6.03
CA GLY A 127 -17.65 -1.71 6.21
C GLY A 127 -18.68 -0.60 6.40
N TRP A 128 -18.31 0.47 7.11
CA TRP A 128 -19.17 1.64 7.28
C TRP A 128 -19.32 2.44 5.98
N ILE A 129 -18.21 2.81 5.32
CA ILE A 129 -18.27 3.69 4.14
C ILE A 129 -18.95 3.02 2.94
N LEU A 130 -18.84 1.70 2.81
CA LEU A 130 -19.53 0.94 1.77
C LEU A 130 -21.05 0.89 1.99
N GLN A 131 -21.61 1.44 3.06
CA GLN A 131 -23.06 1.64 3.12
C GLN A 131 -23.53 2.72 2.14
N ASP A 132 -22.65 3.68 1.80
CA ASP A 132 -22.87 4.62 0.71
C ASP A 132 -22.82 3.88 -0.64
N GLN A 133 -23.90 3.99 -1.42
CA GLN A 133 -24.05 3.31 -2.70
C GLN A 133 -23.23 3.96 -3.81
N ASP A 134 -22.78 5.20 -3.62
CA ASP A 134 -21.92 5.91 -4.57
C ASP A 134 -20.48 5.39 -4.52
N VAL A 135 -20.10 4.68 -3.45
CA VAL A 135 -18.78 4.06 -3.30
C VAL A 135 -18.73 2.72 -4.03
N LYS A 136 -17.87 2.66 -5.06
CA LYS A 136 -17.66 1.48 -5.91
C LYS A 136 -16.35 0.78 -5.65
N GLU A 137 -15.32 1.52 -5.25
CA GLU A 137 -14.02 0.94 -4.93
C GLU A 137 -13.29 1.75 -3.85
N ILE A 138 -12.57 1.04 -2.99
CA ILE A 138 -11.63 1.64 -2.05
C ILE A 138 -10.22 1.39 -2.57
N ILE A 139 -9.39 2.43 -2.57
CA ILE A 139 -7.97 2.33 -2.88
C ILE A 139 -7.13 2.67 -1.66
N ALA A 140 -5.94 2.09 -1.59
CA ALA A 140 -4.92 2.45 -0.63
C ALA A 140 -3.57 2.58 -1.36
N GLN A 141 -2.69 3.41 -0.83
CA GLN A 141 -1.34 3.56 -1.34
C GLN A 141 -0.33 3.28 -0.23
N THR A 142 0.71 2.54 -0.54
CA THR A 142 1.76 2.25 0.44
C THR A 142 3.10 2.08 -0.24
N TYR A 143 4.18 2.35 0.49
CA TYR A 143 5.52 2.17 -0.04
C TYR A 143 5.91 0.67 -0.13
N PRO A 144 6.75 0.28 -1.09
CA PRO A 144 7.25 -1.09 -1.24
C PRO A 144 7.87 -1.68 0.03
N GLU A 145 8.50 -0.86 0.86
CA GLU A 145 9.11 -1.23 2.14
C GLU A 145 8.09 -1.46 3.27
N SER A 146 6.87 -0.95 3.14
CA SER A 146 5.80 -1.08 4.15
C SER A 146 5.13 -2.46 4.11
N ILE A 147 5.92 -3.52 4.29
CA ILE A 147 5.46 -4.92 4.20
C ILE A 147 4.30 -5.22 5.17
N ALA A 148 4.31 -4.60 6.36
CA ALA A 148 3.22 -4.75 7.33
C ALA A 148 1.89 -4.19 6.77
N ALA A 149 1.93 -3.02 6.14
CA ALA A 149 0.76 -2.39 5.55
C ALA A 149 0.24 -3.19 4.35
N GLN A 150 1.13 -3.66 3.46
CA GLN A 150 0.76 -4.50 2.32
C GLN A 150 0.10 -5.81 2.77
N LYS A 151 0.65 -6.48 3.79
CA LYS A 151 0.06 -7.70 4.35
C LYS A 151 -1.31 -7.45 4.97
N LEU A 152 -1.51 -6.31 5.62
CA LEU A 152 -2.80 -5.92 6.16
C LEU A 152 -3.81 -5.72 5.02
N LEU A 153 -3.47 -4.93 4.00
CA LEU A 153 -4.35 -4.66 2.86
C LEU A 153 -4.77 -5.96 2.15
N VAL A 154 -3.81 -6.85 1.86
CA VAL A 154 -4.11 -8.15 1.24
C VAL A 154 -5.04 -9.01 2.10
N LYS A 155 -4.84 -9.02 3.42
CA LYS A 155 -5.72 -9.77 4.34
C LYS A 155 -7.15 -9.22 4.37
N ILE A 156 -7.33 -7.91 4.19
CA ILE A 156 -8.67 -7.31 4.07
C ILE A 156 -9.34 -7.65 2.73
N GLY A 157 -8.54 -7.97 1.71
CA GLY A 157 -9.02 -8.33 0.38
C GLY A 157 -8.53 -7.41 -0.74
N PHE A 158 -7.69 -6.42 -0.44
CA PHE A 158 -7.10 -5.58 -1.49
C PHE A 158 -6.14 -6.38 -2.37
N SER A 159 -6.11 -6.01 -3.64
CA SER A 159 -5.14 -6.51 -4.61
C SER A 159 -4.21 -5.38 -5.09
N ALA A 160 -2.94 -5.69 -5.32
CA ALA A 160 -2.00 -4.73 -5.88
C ALA A 160 -2.31 -4.47 -7.36
N SER A 161 -2.46 -3.20 -7.74
CA SER A 161 -2.88 -2.75 -9.07
C SER A 161 -1.82 -1.90 -9.78
N GLY A 162 -0.55 -1.99 -9.35
CA GLY A 162 0.59 -1.33 -9.98
C GLY A 162 1.07 -0.10 -9.21
N LYS A 163 1.50 0.94 -9.95
CA LYS A 163 2.07 2.16 -9.36
C LYS A 163 0.98 3.01 -8.72
N GLY A 164 1.28 3.55 -7.55
CA GLY A 164 0.46 4.58 -6.91
C GLY A 164 0.57 5.94 -7.61
N MET A 165 -0.30 6.84 -7.17
CA MET A 165 -0.37 8.25 -7.53
C MET A 165 0.78 9.03 -6.88
N GLU A 166 1.18 8.64 -5.67
CA GLU A 166 2.34 9.21 -5.00
C GLU A 166 3.64 8.56 -5.48
N GLN A 167 4.71 9.35 -5.58
CA GLN A 167 5.97 8.85 -6.13
C GLN A 167 6.53 7.72 -5.26
N GLY A 168 6.73 6.56 -5.88
CA GLY A 168 7.33 5.39 -5.24
C GLY A 168 6.33 4.50 -4.49
N THR A 169 5.03 4.81 -4.46
CA THR A 169 4.04 3.96 -3.82
C THR A 169 3.48 2.90 -4.77
N ILE A 170 2.87 1.87 -4.19
CA ILE A 170 2.12 0.80 -4.85
C ILE A 170 0.63 1.08 -4.60
N LEU A 171 -0.17 1.00 -5.66
CA LEU A 171 -1.63 1.10 -5.58
C LEU A 171 -2.22 -0.25 -5.17
N PHE A 172 -3.08 -0.23 -4.18
CA PHE A 172 -3.93 -1.34 -3.77
C PHE A 172 -5.39 -0.98 -4.01
N VAL A 173 -6.17 -1.92 -4.53
CA VAL A 173 -7.58 -1.73 -4.88
C VAL A 173 -8.44 -2.81 -4.25
N LEU A 174 -9.59 -2.41 -3.71
CA LEU A 174 -10.66 -3.25 -3.21
C LEU A 174 -11.97 -2.83 -3.86
N PRO A 175 -12.44 -3.55 -4.89
CA PRO A 175 -13.78 -3.40 -5.42
C PRO A 175 -14.83 -3.68 -4.34
N ARG A 176 -15.96 -2.97 -4.38
CA ARG A 176 -17.06 -3.13 -3.41
C ARG A 176 -17.52 -4.59 -3.30
N GLU A 177 -17.65 -5.26 -4.44
CA GLU A 177 -18.11 -6.65 -4.55
C GLU A 177 -17.15 -7.66 -3.89
N ASP A 178 -15.87 -7.30 -3.74
CA ASP A 178 -14.85 -8.16 -3.15
C ASP A 178 -14.73 -7.99 -1.63
N TYR A 179 -15.36 -6.95 -1.05
CA TYR A 179 -15.33 -6.72 0.39
C TYR A 179 -16.14 -7.78 1.15
N LYS A 180 -15.49 -8.40 2.14
CA LYS A 180 -16.11 -9.36 3.05
C LYS A 180 -16.35 -8.72 4.41
N THR A 181 -17.57 -8.85 4.92
CA THR A 181 -18.00 -8.29 6.21
C THR A 181 -17.38 -8.99 7.41
N GLU A 182 -16.86 -10.21 7.24
CA GLU A 182 -16.17 -10.94 8.29
C GLU A 182 -14.68 -10.57 8.31
N LEU A 183 -14.18 -10.23 9.50
CA LEU A 183 -12.74 -10.10 9.73
C LEU A 183 -12.08 -11.49 9.58
N PRO A 184 -10.95 -11.61 8.86
CA PRO A 184 -10.23 -12.87 8.79
C PRO A 184 -9.85 -13.36 10.19
N VAL A 185 -10.32 -14.54 10.58
CA VAL A 185 -10.05 -15.11 11.92
C VAL A 185 -8.55 -15.40 12.06
N THR A 186 -7.93 -14.83 13.09
CA THR A 186 -6.46 -14.85 13.30
C THR A 186 -5.92 -16.10 14.00
N THR A 187 -6.75 -17.12 14.26
CA THR A 187 -6.33 -18.30 15.04
C THR A 187 -5.57 -19.39 14.27
N GLU A 188 -5.48 -19.32 12.94
CA GLU A 188 -4.76 -20.31 12.11
C GLU A 188 -3.50 -19.73 11.41
N GLY A 189 -3.10 -18.52 11.82
CA GLY A 189 -2.22 -17.60 11.09
C GLY A 189 -0.73 -17.94 10.93
N GLU A 190 -0.26 -19.14 11.31
CA GLU A 190 1.16 -19.51 11.12
C GLU A 190 1.41 -20.55 10.02
N LYS A 191 0.41 -21.38 9.68
CA LYS A 191 0.55 -22.39 8.61
C LYS A 191 0.22 -21.82 7.24
N ASN A 192 -0.92 -21.15 7.08
CA ASN A 192 -1.34 -20.59 5.78
C ASN A 192 -0.44 -19.43 5.33
N VAL A 193 0.05 -18.59 6.24
CA VAL A 193 0.97 -17.48 5.87
C VAL A 193 2.29 -18.02 5.31
N LYS A 194 2.80 -19.15 5.80
CA LYS A 194 4.02 -19.77 5.22
C LYS A 194 3.75 -20.38 3.86
N GLU A 195 2.58 -21.00 3.66
CA GLU A 195 2.20 -21.57 2.37
C GLU A 195 1.90 -20.49 1.32
N ASP A 196 1.20 -19.41 1.70
CA ASP A 196 0.91 -18.26 0.84
C ASP A 196 2.17 -17.44 0.52
N LEU A 197 3.08 -17.25 1.49
CA LEU A 197 4.38 -16.63 1.24
C LEU A 197 5.25 -17.50 0.34
N LYS A 198 5.18 -18.84 0.50
CA LYS A 198 5.91 -19.79 -0.36
C LYS A 198 5.31 -19.86 -1.76
N ALA A 199 3.99 -19.75 -1.90
CA ALA A 199 3.30 -19.66 -3.17
C ALA A 199 3.61 -18.33 -3.88
N ASN A 200 3.61 -17.21 -3.16
CA ASN A 200 3.97 -15.91 -3.72
C ASN A 200 5.46 -15.79 -4.05
N SER A 201 6.36 -16.36 -3.23
CA SER A 201 7.78 -16.43 -3.58
C SER A 201 8.03 -17.33 -4.78
N ARG A 202 7.25 -18.41 -4.92
CA ARG A 202 7.30 -19.30 -6.10
C ARG A 202 6.81 -18.59 -7.35
N LYS A 203 5.68 -17.86 -7.28
CA LYS A 203 5.18 -17.02 -8.37
C LYS A 203 6.17 -15.90 -8.76
N ALA A 204 6.83 -15.28 -7.77
CA ALA A 204 7.86 -14.28 -8.04
C ALA A 204 9.11 -14.88 -8.72
N ALA A 205 9.52 -16.09 -8.30
CA ALA A 205 10.62 -16.82 -8.93
C ALA A 205 10.26 -17.30 -10.35
N GLU A 206 9.02 -17.74 -10.58
CA GLU A 206 8.49 -18.09 -11.90
C GLU A 206 8.47 -16.86 -12.83
N SER A 207 7.93 -15.73 -12.38
CA SER A 207 7.90 -14.49 -13.15
C SER A 207 9.31 -13.95 -13.48
N PHE A 208 10.27 -14.10 -12.56
CA PHE A 208 11.67 -13.76 -12.83
C PHE A 208 12.32 -14.73 -13.84
N GLY A 209 11.99 -16.02 -13.75
CA GLY A 209 12.40 -17.03 -14.74
C GLY A 209 11.87 -16.72 -16.15
N ASP A 210 10.59 -16.36 -16.26
CA ASP A 210 9.95 -15.96 -17.52
C ASP A 210 10.61 -14.71 -18.12
N MET A 211 10.94 -13.71 -17.30
CA MET A 211 11.66 -12.51 -17.74
C MET A 211 13.04 -12.85 -18.33
N LEU A 212 13.81 -13.73 -17.68
CA LEU A 212 15.12 -14.16 -18.17
C LEU A 212 15.03 -15.01 -19.43
N ALA A 213 14.01 -15.88 -19.53
CA ALA A 213 13.76 -16.66 -20.73
C ALA A 213 13.42 -15.77 -21.92
N ALA A 214 12.55 -14.77 -21.73
CA ALA A 214 12.21 -13.78 -22.76
C ALA A 214 13.44 -12.97 -23.20
N PHE A 215 14.29 -12.55 -22.25
CA PHE A 215 15.55 -11.87 -22.54
C PHE A 215 16.51 -12.76 -23.36
N GLY A 216 16.69 -14.02 -22.95
CA GLY A 216 17.54 -14.97 -23.67
C GLY A 216 17.06 -15.24 -25.10
N SER A 217 15.74 -15.33 -25.30
CA SER A 217 15.14 -15.48 -26.63
C SER A 217 15.39 -14.24 -27.50
N ALA A 218 15.16 -13.04 -26.96
CA ALA A 218 15.40 -11.79 -27.67
C ALA A 218 16.88 -11.63 -28.09
N VAL A 219 17.83 -11.93 -27.20
CA VAL A 219 19.26 -11.90 -27.52
C VAL A 219 19.62 -12.93 -28.60
N SER A 220 19.04 -14.14 -28.55
CA SER A 220 19.27 -15.16 -29.58
C SER A 220 18.76 -14.75 -30.96
N GLU A 221 17.63 -14.05 -31.02
CA GLU A 221 17.05 -13.56 -32.28
C GLU A 221 17.85 -12.39 -32.86
N ILE A 222 18.34 -11.48 -32.00
CA ILE A 222 19.13 -10.30 -32.41
C ILE A 222 20.47 -10.71 -33.04
N PHE A 223 21.18 -11.69 -32.45
CA PHE A 223 22.52 -12.07 -32.90
C PHE A 223 22.53 -13.27 -33.87
N ASN A 224 21.40 -13.96 -34.04
CA ASN A 224 21.23 -15.15 -34.89
C ASN A 224 22.38 -16.19 -34.75
N ASP A 225 22.93 -16.29 -33.55
CA ASP A 225 24.10 -17.12 -33.23
C ASP A 225 23.65 -18.33 -32.37
N PRO A 226 23.75 -19.56 -32.90
CA PRO A 226 23.38 -20.78 -32.19
C PRO A 226 24.15 -20.99 -30.88
N SER A 227 25.40 -20.51 -30.79
CA SER A 227 26.25 -20.64 -29.60
C SER A 227 25.80 -19.72 -28.46
N LEU A 228 25.28 -18.52 -28.80
CA LEU A 228 24.67 -17.61 -27.83
C LEU A 228 23.33 -18.14 -27.31
N LYS A 229 22.56 -18.82 -28.17
CA LYS A 229 21.33 -19.52 -27.78
C LYS A 229 21.59 -20.64 -26.77
N GLU A 230 22.65 -21.42 -26.99
CA GLU A 230 23.08 -22.48 -26.09
C GLU A 230 23.53 -21.90 -24.74
N LYS A 231 24.37 -20.85 -24.75
CA LYS A 231 24.83 -20.16 -23.52
C LYS A 231 23.70 -19.48 -22.76
N ALA A 232 22.74 -18.86 -23.44
CA ALA A 232 21.55 -18.28 -22.82
C ALA A 232 20.67 -19.36 -22.16
N LYS A 233 20.56 -20.53 -22.80
CA LYS A 233 19.84 -21.69 -22.25
C LYS A 233 20.56 -22.31 -21.05
N GLU A 234 21.89 -22.42 -21.09
CA GLU A 234 22.71 -22.84 -19.95
C GLU A 234 22.63 -21.85 -18.79
N PHE A 235 22.68 -20.55 -19.07
CA PHE A 235 22.49 -19.49 -18.08
C PHE A 235 21.09 -19.58 -17.43
N GLY A 236 20.02 -19.74 -18.23
CA GLY A 236 18.66 -19.94 -17.71
C GLY A 236 18.52 -21.18 -16.81
N LYS A 237 19.15 -22.30 -17.18
CA LYS A 237 19.19 -23.52 -16.33
C LYS A 237 20.00 -23.32 -15.05
N SER A 238 21.11 -22.59 -15.13
CA SER A 238 21.95 -22.23 -13.97
C SER A 238 21.21 -21.31 -13.01
N VAL A 239 20.44 -20.34 -13.53
CA VAL A 239 19.58 -19.47 -12.72
C VAL A 239 18.42 -20.24 -12.12
N SER A 240 17.78 -21.15 -12.84
CA SER A 240 16.67 -21.98 -12.31
C SER A 240 17.13 -22.92 -11.19
N SER A 241 18.29 -23.56 -11.36
CA SER A 241 18.93 -24.38 -10.30
C SER A 241 19.38 -23.53 -9.10
N SER A 242 19.81 -22.30 -9.36
CA SER A 242 20.17 -21.33 -8.32
C SER A 242 18.94 -20.74 -7.63
N ALA A 243 17.80 -20.61 -8.32
CA ALA A 243 16.56 -20.11 -7.74
C ALA A 243 16.07 -21.01 -6.61
N GLU A 244 16.23 -22.34 -6.72
CA GLU A 244 15.94 -23.27 -5.63
C GLU A 244 16.86 -23.05 -4.40
N ALA A 245 18.15 -22.76 -4.63
CA ALA A 245 19.11 -22.43 -3.57
C ALA A 245 18.89 -21.03 -2.96
N VAL A 246 18.45 -20.06 -3.77
CA VAL A 246 18.20 -18.67 -3.38
C VAL A 246 16.82 -18.49 -2.74
N THR A 247 15.84 -19.37 -3.00
CA THR A 247 14.50 -19.36 -2.36
C THR A 247 14.59 -19.27 -0.84
N ASN A 248 15.55 -19.99 -0.24
CA ASN A 248 15.78 -19.95 1.21
C ASN A 248 16.55 -18.70 1.68
N ARG A 249 17.27 -18.03 0.78
CA ARG A 249 18.09 -16.83 1.04
C ARG A 249 17.39 -15.51 0.68
N PHE A 250 16.22 -15.52 0.05
CA PHE A 250 15.39 -14.31 -0.13
C PHE A 250 14.89 -13.69 1.18
N LYS A 251 15.11 -14.33 2.33
CA LYS A 251 14.88 -13.75 3.65
C LYS A 251 16.02 -12.84 4.10
N ASP A 252 17.19 -12.95 3.48
CA ASP A 252 18.37 -12.14 3.75
C ASP A 252 18.20 -10.77 3.08
N GLU A 253 18.25 -9.71 3.88
CA GLU A 253 18.09 -8.33 3.42
C GLU A 253 19.20 -7.93 2.42
N GLU A 254 20.42 -8.44 2.59
CA GLU A 254 21.52 -8.12 1.67
C GLU A 254 21.28 -8.71 0.27
N ILE A 255 20.68 -9.90 0.22
CA ILE A 255 20.33 -10.56 -1.04
C ILE A 255 19.20 -9.82 -1.74
N LYS A 256 18.17 -9.35 -1.01
CA LYS A 256 17.08 -8.57 -1.60
C LYS A 256 17.54 -7.27 -2.25
N VAL A 257 18.47 -6.56 -1.59
CA VAL A 257 19.05 -5.32 -2.12
C VAL A 257 19.76 -5.58 -3.45
N LYS A 258 20.57 -6.64 -3.54
CA LYS A 258 21.27 -6.99 -4.78
C LYS A 258 20.32 -7.39 -5.91
N PHE A 259 19.23 -8.09 -5.62
CA PHE A 259 18.21 -8.40 -6.63
C PHE A 259 17.47 -7.15 -7.12
N LYS A 260 17.20 -6.19 -6.23
CA LYS A 260 16.63 -4.89 -6.60
C LYS A 260 17.58 -4.09 -7.51
N GLU A 261 18.86 -4.02 -7.17
CA GLU A 261 19.88 -3.35 -8.00
C GLU A 261 19.96 -3.96 -9.41
N VAL A 262 19.88 -5.30 -9.51
CA VAL A 262 19.84 -5.99 -10.81
C VAL A 262 18.57 -5.63 -11.60
N GLY A 263 17.40 -5.57 -10.94
CA GLY A 263 16.15 -5.16 -11.56
C GLY A 263 16.18 -3.72 -12.07
N ASP A 264 16.70 -2.80 -11.27
CA ASP A 264 16.87 -1.39 -11.65
C ASP A 264 17.85 -1.25 -12.83
N ALA A 265 18.97 -1.97 -12.81
CA ALA A 265 19.93 -2.00 -13.91
C ALA A 265 19.31 -2.56 -15.20
N ALA A 266 18.52 -3.63 -15.14
CA ALA A 266 17.82 -4.20 -16.28
C ALA A 266 16.78 -3.22 -16.86
N GLN A 267 16.06 -2.49 -16.00
CA GLN A 267 15.09 -1.49 -16.44
C GLN A 267 15.76 -0.28 -17.11
N ILE A 268 16.90 0.19 -16.56
CA ILE A 268 17.70 1.25 -17.16
C ILE A 268 18.23 0.81 -18.53
N PHE A 269 18.78 -0.40 -18.62
CA PHE A 269 19.24 -0.96 -19.89
C PHE A 269 18.11 -1.01 -20.94
N GLY A 270 16.94 -1.55 -20.58
CA GLY A 270 15.78 -1.63 -21.48
C GLY A 270 15.31 -0.26 -21.96
N LYS A 271 15.28 0.76 -21.09
CA LYS A 271 14.95 2.14 -21.47
C LYS A 271 16.00 2.75 -22.41
N ASN A 272 17.28 2.55 -22.13
CA ASN A 272 18.37 3.09 -22.95
C ASN A 272 18.35 2.47 -24.36
N VAL A 273 18.21 1.15 -24.45
CA VAL A 273 18.09 0.43 -25.72
C VAL A 273 16.84 0.88 -26.49
N SER A 274 15.69 1.01 -25.81
CA SER A 274 14.46 1.50 -26.46
C SER A 274 14.58 2.94 -26.97
N ASN A 275 15.37 3.79 -26.32
CA ASN A 275 15.59 5.17 -26.76
C ASN A 275 16.49 5.21 -28.00
N ILE A 276 17.55 4.39 -28.06
CA ILE A 276 18.40 4.24 -29.25
C ILE A 276 17.55 3.88 -30.48
N PHE A 277 16.67 2.90 -30.38
CA PHE A 277 15.77 2.53 -31.49
C PHE A 277 14.69 3.57 -31.84
N LYS A 278 14.39 4.51 -30.95
CA LYS A 278 13.48 5.63 -31.22
C LYS A 278 14.17 6.77 -31.95
N ASP A 279 15.47 6.98 -31.68
CA ASP A 279 16.28 7.98 -32.35
C ASP A 279 16.66 7.53 -33.77
N ASP A 280 16.96 6.23 -33.99
CA ASP A 280 17.16 5.66 -35.33
C ASP A 280 15.94 5.83 -36.26
N LYS A 281 14.72 5.72 -35.70
CA LYS A 281 13.47 5.95 -36.45
C LYS A 281 13.19 7.42 -36.78
N LYS A 282 13.86 8.35 -36.10
CA LYS A 282 13.79 9.78 -36.42
C LYS A 282 14.80 10.13 -37.51
N GLU A 283 16.02 9.62 -37.44
CA GLU A 283 17.02 9.86 -38.49
C GLU A 283 16.60 9.26 -39.85
N SER A 284 16.01 8.05 -39.87
CA SER A 284 15.53 7.42 -41.12
C SER A 284 14.34 8.13 -41.77
N LYS A 285 13.62 9.00 -41.05
CA LYS A 285 12.50 9.80 -41.60
C LYS A 285 12.95 11.15 -42.15
N THR A 286 14.18 11.56 -41.87
CA THR A 286 14.72 12.85 -42.33
C THR A 286 15.50 12.71 -43.64
N THR A 287 15.89 11.48 -44.01
CA THR A 287 16.64 11.18 -45.25
C THR A 287 15.75 10.89 -46.47
N ASP A 288 14.46 10.57 -46.28
CA ASP A 288 13.50 10.37 -47.39
C ASP A 288 12.75 11.66 -47.80
N ALA A 289 13.16 12.83 -47.28
CA ALA A 289 12.54 14.13 -47.57
C ALA A 289 13.42 15.07 -48.41
N GLU A 290 14.62 14.63 -48.82
CA GLU A 290 15.49 15.33 -49.76
C GLU A 290 15.93 14.37 -50.88
N ASP A 291 15.02 14.06 -51.80
CA ASP A 291 15.30 13.72 -53.21
C ASP A 291 14.04 13.96 -54.07
#